data_AF-A0A925B870-F1
#
_entry.id   AF-A0A925B870-F1
#
_cell.length_a   1.000
_cell.length_b   1.000
_cell.length_c   1.000
_cell.angle_alpha   90.00
_cell.angle_beta   90.00
_cell.angle_gamma   90.00
#
_symmetry.space_group_name_H-M   'P 1'
#
loop_
_entity.id
_entity.type
_entity.pdbx_description
1 polymer ?
#
loop_
_entity_poly.entity_id
_entity_poly.type
_entity_poly.pdbx_seq_one_letter_code
_entity_poly.pdbx_strand_id
1 'polypeptide(L)' 'IRGGATLTDAQLADVLAGRWYANLHTAANPNGEIRGQLTEGVLPR' A
#
# COMPACT_ATOMS: atom_id res chain seq x y z
N ILE A 1 15.59 8.07 1.50
CA ILE A 1 14.76 8.46 0.32
C ILE A 1 13.32 8.59 0.81
N ARG A 2 12.57 9.60 0.38
CA ARG A 2 11.12 9.72 0.62
C ARG A 2 10.43 9.71 -0.73
N GLY A 3 9.35 8.94 -0.85
CA GLY A 3 8.52 8.84 -2.05
C GLY A 3 7.07 9.14 -1.71
N GLY A 4 6.34 9.69 -2.67
CA GLY A 4 4.92 9.94 -2.58
C GLY A 4 4.31 9.97 -3.97
N ALA A 5 3.03 9.64 -4.06
CA ALA A 5 2.25 9.72 -5.28
C ALA A 5 0.86 10.23 -4.95
N THR A 6 0.32 11.10 -5.80
CA THR A 6 -1.10 11.49 -5.75
C THR A 6 -1.88 10.47 -6.55
N LEU A 7 -2.91 9.88 -5.94
CA LEU A 7 -3.79 8.93 -6.61
C LEU A 7 -4.80 9.67 -7.48
N THR A 8 -5.17 9.07 -8.61
CA THR A 8 -6.39 9.43 -9.33
C THR A 8 -7.61 8.88 -8.62
N ASP A 9 -8.81 9.40 -8.94
CA ASP A 9 -10.06 8.92 -8.34
C ASP A 9 -10.29 7.41 -8.57
N ALA A 10 -9.94 6.91 -9.75
CA ALA A 10 -10.04 5.49 -10.06
C ALA A 10 -9.08 4.64 -9.21
N GLN A 11 -7.86 5.12 -8.99
CA GLN A 11 -6.89 4.43 -8.13
C GLN A 11 -7.33 4.46 -6.66
N LEU A 12 -7.89 5.57 -6.20
CA LEU A 12 -8.47 5.67 -4.88
C LEU A 12 -9.62 4.65 -4.72
N ALA A 13 -10.53 4.56 -5.70
CA ALA A 13 -11.62 3.58 -5.68
C ALA A 13 -11.09 2.14 -5.58
N ASP A 14 -10.00 1.81 -6.26
CA ASP A 14 -9.38 0.49 -6.17
C ASP A 14 -8.77 0.20 -4.79
N VAL A 15 -8.17 1.20 -4.15
CA VAL A 15 -7.67 1.08 -2.77
C VAL A 15 -8.83 0.87 -1.80
N LEU A 16 -9.91 1.65 -1.93
CA LEU A 16 -11.11 1.52 -1.08
C LEU A 16 -11.81 0.17 -1.29
N ALA A 17 -11.81 -0.36 -2.51
CA ALA A 17 -12.30 -1.70 -2.81
C ALA A 17 -11.34 -2.82 -2.36
N GLY A 18 -10.22 -2.49 -1.70
CA GLY A 18 -9.26 -3.47 -1.20
C GLY A 18 -8.60 -4.28 -2.32
N ARG A 19 -8.39 -3.68 -3.49
CA ARG A 19 -7.80 -4.37 -4.65
C ARG A 19 -6.27 -4.29 -4.69
N TRP A 20 -5.67 -3.47 -3.83
CA TRP A 20 -4.24 -3.18 -3.84
C TRP A 20 -3.48 -3.93 -2.75
N TYR A 21 -2.40 -4.60 -3.13
CA TYR A 21 -1.56 -5.39 -2.24
C TYR A 21 -0.12 -4.88 -2.32
N ALA A 22 0.53 -4.74 -1.16
CA ALA A 22 1.94 -4.43 -1.09
C ALA A 22 2.74 -5.58 -0.48
N ASN A 23 3.89 -5.83 -1.10
CA ASN A 23 4.94 -6.69 -0.57
C ASN A 23 6.24 -5.87 -0.54
N LEU A 24 6.75 -5.63 0.67
CA LEU A 24 8.02 -4.94 0.87
C LEU A 24 9.14 -5.97 0.97
N HIS A 25 10.16 -5.81 0.16
CA HIS A 25 11.33 -6.70 0.10
C HIS A 25 12.56 -6.00 0.66
N THR A 26 13.43 -6.76 1.30
CA THR A 26 14.79 -6.31 1.68
C THR A 26 15.81 -7.34 1.20
N ALA A 27 17.09 -6.99 1.26
CA ALA A 27 18.16 -7.94 0.94
C ALA A 27 18.16 -9.16 1.89
N ALA A 28 17.82 -8.95 3.18
CA ALA A 28 17.74 -10.03 4.16
C ALA A 28 16.51 -10.93 3.96
N ASN A 29 15.41 -10.36 3.44
CA ASN A 29 14.15 -11.05 3.21
C ASN A 29 13.67 -10.86 1.76
N PRO A 30 14.31 -11.53 0.78
CA PRO A 30 14.02 -11.33 -0.65
C PRO A 30 12.63 -11.82 -1.05
N ASN A 31 12.04 -12.75 -0.28
CA ASN A 31 10.68 -13.22 -0.54
C ASN A 31 9.60 -12.28 0.03
N GLY A 32 9.98 -11.25 0.79
CA GLY A 32 9.07 -10.27 1.38
C GLY A 32 9.19 -10.24 2.90
N GLU A 33 9.49 -9.05 3.43
CA GLU A 33 9.61 -8.77 4.85
C GLU A 33 8.27 -8.32 5.46
N ILE A 34 7.52 -7.47 4.74
CA ILE A 34 6.19 -6.98 5.15
C ILE A 34 5.21 -7.15 4.01
N ARG A 35 4.00 -7.64 4.32
CA ARG A 35 2.95 -7.94 3.35
C ARG A 35 1.61 -7.46 3.88
N GLY A 36 0.77 -6.91 3.01
CA GLY A 36 -0.55 -6.48 3.43
C GLY A 36 -1.44 -5.97 2.31
N GLN A 37 -2.75 -6.01 2.58
CA GLN A 37 -3.74 -5.33 1.77
C GLN A 37 -3.74 -3.84 2.10
N LEU A 38 -3.69 -3.00 1.08
CA LEU A 38 -3.93 -1.58 1.24
C LEU A 38 -5.44 -1.37 1.35
N THR A 39 -5.82 -0.68 2.40
CA THR A 39 -7.20 -0.28 2.70
C THR A 39 -7.21 1.21 3.05
N GLU A 40 -8.39 1.79 3.24
CA GLU A 40 -8.45 3.17 3.73
C GLU A 40 -7.71 3.29 5.07
N GLY A 41 -6.87 4.32 5.18
CA GLY A 41 -6.27 4.64 6.46
C GLY A 41 -7.34 5.23 7.38
N VAL A 42 -7.66 4.54 8.47
CA VAL A 42 -8.45 5.15 9.55
C VAL A 42 -7.54 6.16 10.24
N LEU A 43 -7.69 7.44 9.93
CA LEU A 43 -7.11 8.47 10.79
C LEU A 43 -7.76 8.35 12.17
N PRO A 44 -6.99 8.22 13.25
CA PRO A 44 -7.55 8.32 14.59
C PRO A 44 -8.22 9.69 14.71
N ARG A 45 -9.49 9.69 15.12
CA ARG A 45 -10.24 10.92 15.41
C ARG A 45 -9.67 11.60 16.64
#